data_AF-A0A3N4RJH4-F1
#
_entry.id   AF-A0A3N4RJH4-F1
#
_cell.length_a   1.000
_cell.length_b   1.000
_cell.length_c   1.000
_cell.angle_alpha   90.00
_cell.angle_beta   90.00
_cell.angle_gamma   90.00
#
_symmetry.space_group_name_H-M   'P 1'
#
loop_
_entity.id
_entity.type
_entity.pdbx_description
1 polymer ?
#
loop_
_entity_poly.entity_id
_entity_poly.type
_entity_poly.pdbx_seq_one_letter_code
_entity_poly.pdbx_strand_id
1 'polypeptide(L)' 'MATHRVTLTTHANTTVEIDAPDNATDEEIAELAMAACEDNAPTLCRQCVGGDHGAQHLDLGDDWTVATHGGRPAIARI' A
#
# COMPACT_ATOMS: atom_id res chain seq x y z
N MET A 1 -9.25 6.56 15.13
CA MET A 1 -8.62 6.20 13.83
C MET A 1 -7.13 6.28 14.03
N ALA A 2 -6.41 5.33 13.45
CA ALA A 2 -4.97 5.24 13.55
C ALA A 2 -4.36 5.09 12.17
N THR A 3 -3.26 5.81 11.94
CA THR A 3 -2.49 5.71 10.71
C THR A 3 -1.52 4.55 10.82
N HIS A 4 -1.46 3.74 9.77
CA HIS A 4 -0.57 2.58 9.69
C HIS A 4 0.30 2.70 8.44
N ARG A 5 1.57 2.36 8.62
CA ARG A 5 2.51 2.15 7.54
C ARG A 5 2.51 0.68 7.15
N VAL A 6 2.23 0.38 5.88
CA VAL A 6 2.17 -0.97 5.33
C VAL A 6 3.20 -1.12 4.22
N THR A 7 4.00 -2.18 4.28
CA THR A 7 4.91 -2.53 3.19
C THR A 7 4.25 -3.55 2.28
N LEU A 8 4.05 -3.17 1.03
CA LEU A 8 3.55 -4.02 -0.04
C LEU A 8 4.72 -4.49 -0.89
N THR A 9 4.63 -5.72 -1.39
CA THR A 9 5.65 -6.34 -2.24
C THR A 9 5.01 -6.98 -3.45
N THR A 10 5.61 -6.69 -4.60
CA THR A 10 5.48 -7.45 -5.85
C THR A 10 6.90 -7.62 -6.39
N HIS A 11 7.29 -6.95 -7.48
CA HIS A 11 8.69 -6.87 -7.95
C HIS A 11 9.49 -5.72 -7.31
N ALA A 12 8.82 -4.73 -6.74
CA ALA A 12 9.42 -3.67 -5.93
C ALA A 12 8.72 -3.60 -4.58
N ASN A 13 9.47 -3.24 -3.54
CA ASN A 13 8.88 -2.95 -2.24
C ASN A 13 8.37 -1.51 -2.24
N THR A 14 7.07 -1.37 -2.00
CA THR A 14 6.41 -0.06 -1.85
C THR A 14 5.91 0.06 -0.43
N THR A 15 5.97 1.27 0.14
CA THR A 15 5.43 1.55 1.46
C THR A 15 4.32 2.58 1.32
N VAL A 16 3.15 2.25 1.87
CA VAL A 16 1.98 3.13 1.89
C VAL A 16 1.58 3.47 3.32
N GLU A 17 0.90 4.60 3.48
CA GLU A 17 0.30 5.02 4.74
C GLU A 17 -1.21 5.01 4.56
N ILE A 18 -1.91 4.30 5.46
CA ILE A 18 -3.37 4.16 5.42
C ILE A 18 -3.99 4.44 6.78
N ASP A 19 -5.17 5.03 6.77
CA ASP A 19 -5.96 5.25 7.98
C ASP A 19 -6.94 4.08 8.17
N ALA A 20 -6.91 3.49 9.37
CA ALA A 20 -7.78 2.39 9.74
C ALA A 20 -8.52 2.66 11.07
N PRO A 21 -9.65 1.98 11.33
CA PRO A 21 -10.27 1.96 12.66
C PRO A 21 -9.27 1.53 13.74
N ASP A 22 -9.42 2.07 14.96
CA ASP A 22 -8.46 1.80 16.05
C ASP A 22 -8.41 0.33 16.49
N ASN A 23 -9.47 -0.42 16.16
CA ASN A 23 -9.65 -1.84 16.47
C ASN A 23 -9.52 -2.75 15.24
N ALA A 24 -9.04 -2.23 14.11
CA ALA A 24 -8.81 -3.02 12.91
C ALA A 24 -7.73 -4.07 13.16
N THR A 25 -7.95 -5.25 12.60
CA THR A 25 -6.99 -6.35 12.56
C THR A 25 -5.94 -6.11 11.48
N ASP A 26 -4.79 -6.78 11.59
CA ASP A 26 -3.74 -6.72 10.57
C ASP A 26 -4.25 -7.17 9.19
N GLU A 27 -5.20 -8.11 9.14
CA GLU A 27 -5.83 -8.58 7.91
C GLU A 27 -6.71 -7.50 7.26
N GLU A 28 -7.54 -6.82 8.05
CA GLU A 28 -8.35 -5.69 7.55
C GLU A 28 -7.46 -4.51 7.09
N ILE A 29 -6.37 -4.24 7.80
CA ILE A 29 -5.39 -3.21 7.41
C ILE A 29 -4.69 -3.60 6.10
N ALA A 30 -4.34 -4.87 5.93
CA ALA A 30 -3.74 -5.39 4.71
C ALA A 30 -4.68 -5.22 3.50
N GLU A 31 -5.95 -5.60 3.63
CA GLU A 31 -6.96 -5.45 2.59
C GLU A 31 -7.15 -3.99 2.17
N LEU A 32 -7.23 -3.08 3.15
CA LEU A 32 -7.32 -1.63 2.90
C LEU A 32 -6.10 -1.10 2.12
N ALA A 33 -4.90 -1.56 2.46
CA ALA A 33 -3.67 -1.12 1.80
C ALA A 33 -3.59 -1.61 0.35
N MET A 34 -4.01 -2.85 0.08
CA MET A 34 -4.04 -3.41 -1.27
C MET A 34 -5.08 -2.71 -2.13
N ALA A 35 -6.31 -2.52 -1.62
CA ALA A 35 -7.37 -1.79 -2.34
C ALA A 35 -6.96 -0.36 -2.67
N ALA A 36 -6.29 0.34 -1.74
CA ALA A 36 -5.79 1.70 -1.99
C ALA A 36 -4.78 1.77 -3.15
N CYS A 37 -3.98 0.71 -3.34
CA CYS A 37 -3.01 0.63 -4.44
C CYS A 37 -3.63 0.15 -5.77
N GLU A 38 -4.73 -0.60 -5.73
CA GLU A 38 -5.50 -0.94 -6.94
C GLU A 38 -6.22 0.30 -7.48
N ASP A 39 -6.87 1.06 -6.60
CA ASP A 39 -7.60 2.28 -6.97
C ASP A 39 -6.65 3.42 -7.37
N ASN A 40 -5.46 3.47 -6.76
CA ASN A 40 -4.46 4.51 -6.99
C ASN A 40 -3.06 3.89 -7.08
N ALA A 41 -2.77 3.24 -8.21
CA ALA A 41 -1.47 2.63 -8.48
C ALA A 41 -0.32 3.56 -8.05
N PRO A 42 0.53 3.14 -7.10
CA PRO A 42 1.61 3.97 -6.60
C PRO A 42 2.53 4.33 -7.76
N THR A 43 2.89 5.60 -7.83
CA THR A 43 3.82 6.12 -8.82
C THR A 43 5.19 6.27 -8.15
N LEU A 44 6.27 6.14 -8.92
CA LEU A 44 7.65 6.35 -8.40
C LEU A 44 7.89 7.78 -7.92
N CYS A 45 6.98 8.70 -8.22
CA CYS A 45 7.09 10.13 -8.04
C CYS A 45 5.79 10.67 -7.44
N ARG A 46 5.80 11.15 -6.19
CA ARG A 46 4.58 11.68 -5.53
C ARG A 46 3.89 12.79 -6.34
N GLN A 47 4.63 13.57 -7.13
CA GLN A 47 4.09 14.59 -8.04
C GLN A 47 3.36 14.03 -9.26
N CYS A 48 3.57 12.75 -9.57
CA CYS A 48 2.95 12.03 -10.67
C CYS A 48 1.62 11.38 -10.25
N VAL A 49 1.29 11.39 -8.95
CA VAL A 49 -0.02 10.96 -8.44
C VAL A 49 -1.07 12.00 -8.82
N GLY A 50 -2.00 11.63 -9.70
CA GLY A 50 -3.17 12.45 -10.03
C GLY A 50 -2.95 13.59 -11.03
N GLY A 51 -1.81 13.62 -11.73
CA GLY A 51 -1.61 14.55 -12.83
C GLY A 51 -2.34 14.08 -14.09
N ASP A 52 -3.29 14.89 -14.59
CA ASP A 52 -4.04 14.74 -15.85
C ASP A 52 -3.15 14.73 -17.13
N HIS A 53 -1.84 14.53 -16.95
CA HIS A 53 -0.78 14.51 -17.96
C HIS A 53 -0.06 13.17 -17.91
N GLY A 54 -0.72 12.12 -18.40
CA GLY A 54 -0.08 10.81 -18.61
C GLY A 54 0.49 10.22 -17.32
N ALA A 55 -0.40 10.03 -16.33
CA ALA A 55 -0.07 9.43 -15.04
C ALA A 55 0.87 8.23 -15.24
N GLN A 56 2.08 8.34 -14.68
CA GLN A 56 3.07 7.28 -14.71
C GLN A 56 2.63 6.19 -13.74
N HIS A 57 1.70 5.36 -14.18
CA HIS A 57 1.31 4.15 -13.48
C HIS A 57 2.43 3.14 -13.64
N LEU A 58 2.92 2.64 -12.51
CA LEU A 58 3.83 1.52 -12.50
C LEU A 58 2.99 0.25 -12.49
N ASP A 59 2.79 -0.33 -13.68
CA ASP A 59 2.27 -1.70 -13.77
C ASP A 59 3.40 -2.65 -13.39
N LEU A 60 3.26 -3.27 -12.21
CA LEU A 60 4.24 -4.21 -11.68
C LEU A 60 3.95 -5.66 -12.11
N GLY A 61 2.88 -5.90 -12.89
CA GLY A 61 2.58 -7.18 -13.52
C GLY A 61 2.06 -8.30 -12.60
N ASP A 62 1.91 -8.03 -11.30
CA ASP A 62 1.42 -8.97 -10.27
C ASP A 62 0.43 -8.26 -9.32
N ASP A 63 -0.40 -9.05 -8.62
CA ASP A 63 -1.31 -8.57 -7.58
C ASP A 63 -0.54 -8.04 -6.36
N TRP A 64 -1.01 -6.95 -5.75
CA TRP A 64 -0.41 -6.41 -4.54
C TRP A 64 -0.47 -7.43 -3.40
N THR A 65 0.65 -7.64 -2.71
CA THR A 65 0.68 -8.48 -1.50
C THR A 65 1.36 -7.75 -0.35
N VAL A 66 0.93 -8.00 0.88
CA VAL A 66 1.62 -7.47 2.07
C VAL A 66 2.89 -8.27 2.33
N ALA A 67 4.01 -7.57 2.46
CA ALA A 67 5.28 -8.19 2.80
C ALA A 67 5.20 -8.83 4.19
N THR A 68 5.83 -10.00 4.37
CA THR A 68 5.90 -10.67 5.67
C THR A 68 7.34 -10.80 6.17
N HIS A 69 7.52 -10.64 7.49
CA HIS A 69 8.79 -10.81 8.17
C HIS A 69 8.60 -11.77 9.36
N GLY A 70 9.23 -12.95 9.29
CA GLY A 70 9.05 -13.98 10.32
C GLY A 70 7.60 -14.49 10.44
N GLY A 71 6.86 -14.50 9.33
CA GLY A 71 5.44 -14.92 9.30
C GLY A 71 4.44 -13.88 9.78
N ARG A 72 4.87 -12.65 10.07
CA ARG A 72 3.99 -11.53 10.45
C ARG A 72 3.94 -10.49 9.34
N PRO A 73 2.77 -9.89 9.07
CA PRO A 73 2.65 -8.82 8.08
C PRO A 73 3.47 -7.59 8.51
N ALA A 74 4.10 -6.93 7.54
CA ALA A 74 4.95 -5.76 7.74
C ALA A 74 4.09 -4.49 7.89
N ILE A 75 3.37 -4.42 9.01
CA ILE A 75 2.45 -3.33 9.38
C ILE A 75 2.96 -2.66 10.65
N ALA A 76 3.03 -1.33 10.66
CA ALA A 76 3.41 -0.55 11.82
C ALA A 76 2.43 0.60 12.02
N ARG A 77 1.85 0.71 13.21
CA ARG A 77 1.09 1.91 13.62
C ARG A 77 2.06 3.08 13.81
N ILE A 78 1.69 4.26 13.31
CA ILE A 78 2.49 5.50 13.38
C ILE A 78 1.71 6.66 13.99
#